data_AF-A0A7C2TUF3-F1
#
_entry.id   AF-A0A7C2TUF3-F1
#
_cell.length_a   1.000
_cell.length_b   1.000
_cell.length_c   1.000
_cell.angle_alpha   90.00
_cell.angle_beta   90.00
_cell.angle_gamma   90.00
#
_symmetry.space_group_name_H-M   'P 1'
#
loop_
_entity.id
_entity.type
_entity.pdbx_description
1 polymer ?
#
loop_
_entity_poly.entity_id
_entity_poly.type
_entity_poly.pdbx_seq_one_letter_code
_entity_poly.pdbx_strand_id
1 'polypeptide(L)' 'MIQTVRGTFDILPDEVPRWRLLEETARAVFRCYGYREIRTPIFERTELFARSVGEETDI' A
#
# COMPACT_ATOMS: atom_id res chain seq x y z
N MET A 1 14.91 -17.70 -16.83
CA MET A 1 14.99 -16.74 -15.71
C MET A 1 13.63 -16.10 -15.58
N ILE A 2 12.95 -16.28 -14.44
CA ILE A 2 11.63 -15.68 -14.21
C ILE A 2 11.82 -14.18 -14.05
N GLN A 3 11.04 -13.38 -14.77
CA GLN A 3 11.06 -11.92 -14.69
C GLN A 3 9.94 -11.47 -13.75
N THR A 4 10.18 -10.39 -13.01
CA THR A 4 9.11 -9.75 -12.21
C THR A 4 8.04 -9.18 -13.12
N VAL A 5 6.83 -9.02 -12.59
CA VAL A 5 5.76 -8.35 -13.33
C VAL A 5 6.18 -6.90 -13.56
N ARG A 6 6.01 -6.41 -14.79
CA ARG A 6 6.39 -5.04 -15.15
C ARG A 6 5.67 -4.05 -14.22
N GLY A 7 6.45 -3.16 -13.59
CA GLY A 7 5.94 -2.18 -12.63
C GLY A 7 5.99 -2.64 -11.17
N THR A 8 6.41 -3.89 -10.90
CA THR A 8 6.65 -4.40 -9.55
C THR A 8 8.14 -4.58 -9.28
N PHE A 9 8.54 -4.40 -8.02
CA PHE A 9 9.93 -4.52 -7.57
C PHE A 9 9.95 -5.28 -6.24
N ASP A 10 10.94 -6.16 -6.07
CA ASP A 10 11.22 -6.76 -4.78
C ASP A 10 11.83 -5.70 -3.86
N ILE A 11 11.43 -5.70 -2.59
CA ILE A 11 12.12 -4.92 -1.54
C ILE A 11 13.20 -5.83 -0.97
N LEU A 12 14.46 -5.54 -1.27
CA LEU A 12 15.60 -6.36 -0.86
C LEU A 12 15.94 -6.13 0.62
N PRO A 13 16.65 -7.08 1.29
CA PRO A 13 17.02 -6.95 2.71
C PRO A 13 17.68 -5.63 3.08
N ASP A 14 18.50 -5.07 2.19
CA ASP A 14 19.22 -3.81 2.40
C ASP A 14 18.30 -2.58 2.33
N GLU A 15 17.14 -2.72 1.68
CA GLU A 15 16.14 -1.67 1.51
C GLU A 15 15.07 -1.71 2.62
N VAL A 16 14.83 -2.89 3.21
CA VAL A 16 13.85 -3.10 4.29
C VAL A 16 13.98 -2.08 5.43
N PRO A 17 15.18 -1.73 5.94
CA PRO A 17 15.32 -0.75 7.02
C PRO A 17 14.75 0.63 6.66
N ARG A 18 14.91 1.06 5.41
CA ARG A 18 14.40 2.36 4.93
C ARG A 18 12.87 2.37 4.87
N TRP A 19 12.27 1.29 4.39
CA TRP A 19 10.82 1.14 4.36
C TRP A 19 10.22 1.09 5.77
N ARG A 20 10.84 0.34 6.69
CA ARG A 20 10.40 0.30 8.09
C ARG A 20 10.45 1.67 8.75
N LEU A 21 11.53 2.43 8.54
CA LEU A 21 11.64 3.79 9.08
C LEU A 21 10.50 4.69 8.60
N LEU A 22 10.17 4.63 7.31
CA LEU A 22 9.06 5.39 6.73
C LEU A 22 7.72 5.02 7.38
N GLU A 23 7.42 3.72 7.46
CA GLU A 23 6.16 3.21 8.04
C GLU A 23 6.04 3.55 9.53
N GLU A 24 7.12 3.40 10.30
CA GLU A 24 7.16 3.72 11.73
C GLU A 24 6.94 5.21 11.97
N THR A 25 7.57 6.06 11.16
CA THR A 25 7.39 7.52 11.23
C THR A 25 5.94 7.90 10.95
N ALA A 26 5.36 7.38 9.87
CA ALA A 26 3.96 7.62 9.53
C ALA A 26 3.02 7.17 10.67
N ARG A 27 3.24 5.96 11.21
CA ARG A 27 2.45 5.43 12.32
C ARG A 27 2.59 6.29 13.57
N ALA A 28 3.78 6.80 13.87
CA ALA A 28 3.99 7.70 15.00
C ALA A 28 3.20 9.01 14.84
N VAL A 29 3.26 9.63 13.66
CA VAL A 29 2.50 10.86 13.37
C VAL A 29 1.00 10.62 13.50
N PHE A 30 0.45 9.58 12.87
CA PHE A 30 -0.98 9.32 12.91
C PHE A 30 -1.51 9.05 14.34
N ARG A 31 -0.72 8.38 15.19
CA ARG A 31 -1.07 8.17 16.60
C ARG A 31 -1.20 9.48 17.38
N CYS A 32 -0.39 10.50 17.07
CA CYS A 32 -0.50 11.82 17.72
C CYS A 32 -1.86 12.50 17.47
N TYR A 33 -2.56 12.12 16.41
CA TYR A 33 -3.88 12.64 16.05
C TYR A 33 -5.02 11.66 16.38
N GLY A 34 -4.75 10.59 17.13
CA GLY A 34 -5.76 9.63 17.58
C GLY A 34 -6.23 8.64 16.51
N TYR A 35 -5.58 8.60 15.34
CA TYR A 35 -5.87 7.60 14.31
C TYR A 35 -5.41 6.21 14.75
N ARG A 36 -6.13 5.19 14.30
CA ARG A 36 -5.80 3.78 14.52
C ARG A 36 -5.68 3.06 13.18
N GLU A 37 -4.73 2.14 13.13
CA GLU A 37 -4.45 1.35 11.94
C GLU A 37 -5.58 0.33 11.70
N ILE A 38 -6.04 0.26 10.45
CA ILE A 38 -6.92 -0.81 9.94
C ILE A 38 -6.20 -1.47 8.76
N ARG A 39 -6.28 -2.80 8.66
CA ARG A 39 -5.69 -3.59 7.57
C ARG A 39 -6.81 -4.33 6.86
N THR A 40 -7.08 -3.94 5.62
CA THR A 40 -8.07 -4.59 4.75
C THR A 40 -7.42 -5.75 3.97
N PRO A 41 -8.22 -6.66 3.40
CA PRO A 41 -7.73 -7.63 2.42
C PRO A 41 -6.99 -6.99 1.24
N ILE A 42 -6.08 -7.74 0.60
CA ILE A 42 -5.28 -7.26 -0.56
C ILE A 42 -6.15 -7.09 -1.81
N PHE A 43 -7.21 -7.89 -1.93
CA PHE A 43 -8.17 -7.82 -3.03
C PHE A 43 -9.56 -7.59 -2.47
N GLU A 44 -10.38 -6.90 -3.23
CA GLU A 44 -11.78 -6.63 -2.94
C GLU A 44 -12.62 -6.88 -4.19
N ARG A 45 -13.93 -6.95 -4.01
CA ARG A 45 -14.87 -7.02 -5.13
C ARG A 45 -14.71 -5.82 -6.06
N THR A 46 -14.66 -6.04 -7.37
CA THR A 46 -14.50 -4.98 -8.39
C THR A 46 -15.53 -3.85 -8.23
N GLU A 47 -16.76 -4.18 -7.83
CA GLU A 47 -17.82 -3.19 -7.65
C GLU A 47 -17.52 -2.17 -6.54
N LEU A 48 -16.64 -2.49 -5.59
CA LEU A 48 -16.17 -1.56 -4.57
C LEU A 48 -15.35 -0.41 -5.20
N PHE A 49 -14.51 -0.72 -6.19
CA PHE A 49 -13.65 0.25 -6.86
C PHE A 49 -14.41 1.02 -7.95
N ALA A 50 -15.23 0.33 -8.76
CA ALA A 50 -16.00 0.94 -9.83
C ALA A 50 -16.90 2.09 -9.35
N ARG A 51 -17.42 1.99 -8.12
CA ARG A 51 -18.27 3.04 -7.51
C ARG A 51 -17.50 4.24 -6.98
N SER A 52 -16.21 4.07 -6.64
CA SER A 52 -15.44 5.04 -5.87
C SER A 52 -14.58 5.94 -6.75
N VAL A 53 -14.18 5.45 -7.93
CA VAL A 53 -13.23 6.14 -8.81
C VAL A 53 -13.89 6.68 -10.10
N GLY A 54 -15.12 6.24 -10.41
CA GLY A 54 -15.84 6.59 -11.65
C GLY A 54 -15.45 5.65 -12.79
N GLU A 55 -16.34 5.44 -13.75
CA GLU A 55 -16.13 4.50 -14.86
C GLU A 55 -14.95 4.85 -15.79
N GLU A 56 -14.35 6.05 -15.66
CA GLU A 56 -13.31 6.58 -16.56
C GLU A 56 -11.89 6.60 -15.99
N THR A 57 -11.64 6.05 -14.80
CA THR A 57 -10.27 6.01 -14.28
C THR A 57 -9.60 4.68 -14.59
N ASP A 58 -8.54 4.73 -15.41
CA ASP A 58 -7.59 3.65 -15.67
C ASP A 58 -6.80 3.28 -14.39
N ILE A 59 -7.46 2.64 -13.42
CA ILE A 59 -6.83 1.96 -12.28
C ILE A 59 -6.95 0.45 -12.47
#